data_AF-A0A936SKR3-F1
#
_entry.id   AF-A0A936SKR3-F1
#
_cell.length_a   1.000
_cell.length_b   1.000
_cell.length_c   1.000
_cell.angle_alpha   90.00
_cell.angle_beta   90.00
_cell.angle_gamma   90.00
#
_symmetry.space_group_name_H-M   'P 1'
#
loop_
_entity.id
_entity.type
_entity.pdbx_description
1 polymer ?
#
loop_
_entity_poly.entity_id
_entity_poly.type
_entity_poly.pdbx_seq_one_letter_code
_entity_poly.pdbx_strand_id
1 'polypeptide(L)' 'MPKVNKAKVIELMAKKEIMTFKELAKALDISTTQLSNILSDKFEPVKSNIMELANFLEVSPLELIQNDSEHKSKIQTEQ' A
#
# COMPACT_ATOMS: atom_id res chain seq x y z
N MET A 1 11.80 11.18 4.61
CA MET A 1 11.83 9.71 4.76
C MET A 1 10.72 9.15 3.88
N PRO A 2 10.95 8.07 3.11
CA PRO A 2 9.90 7.46 2.31
C PRO A 2 8.79 6.94 3.22
N LYS A 3 7.54 7.30 2.92
CA LYS A 3 6.36 6.88 3.67
C LYS A 3 5.49 5.96 2.82
N VAL A 4 4.70 5.10 3.44
CA VAL A 4 3.69 4.31 2.71
C VAL A 4 2.45 5.15 2.46
N ASN A 5 1.97 5.15 1.23
CA ASN A 5 0.72 5.79 0.85
C ASN A 5 -0.47 4.94 1.33
N LYS A 6 -0.91 5.17 2.57
CA LYS A 6 -2.07 4.47 3.16
C LYS A 6 -3.33 4.62 2.31
N ALA A 7 -3.57 5.79 1.70
CA ALA A 7 -4.74 6.01 0.85
C ALA A 7 -4.72 5.08 -0.37
N LYS A 8 -3.56 4.91 -1.00
CA LYS A 8 -3.38 3.99 -2.12
C LYS A 8 -3.61 2.54 -1.70
N VAL A 9 -3.12 2.13 -0.53
CA VAL A 9 -3.39 0.80 0.02
C VAL A 9 -4.88 0.56 0.19
N ILE A 10 -5.63 1.52 0.74
CA ILE A 10 -7.09 1.41 0.90
C ILE A 10 -7.81 1.30 -0.46
N GLU A 11 -7.38 2.09 -1.46
CA GLU A 11 -7.92 2.01 -2.83
C GLU A 11 -7.71 0.61 -3.43
N LEU A 12 -6.51 0.05 -3.26
CA LEU A 12 -6.17 -1.27 -3.78
C LEU A 12 -6.86 -2.41 -3.00
N MET A 13 -7.03 -2.25 -1.69
CA MET A 13 -7.83 -3.17 -0.86
C MET A 13 -9.27 -3.24 -1.37
N ALA A 14 -9.89 -2.10 -1.69
CA ALA A 14 -11.24 -2.06 -2.22
C ALA A 14 -11.34 -2.79 -3.58
N LYS A 15 -10.33 -2.67 -4.45
CA LYS A 15 -10.27 -3.42 -5.73
C LYS A 15 -10.18 -4.93 -5.53
N LYS A 16 -9.58 -5.39 -4.43
CA LYS A 16 -9.46 -6.82 -4.07
C LYS A 16 -10.58 -7.31 -3.14
N GLU A 17 -11.64 -6.52 -2.96
CA GLU A 17 -12.77 -6.82 -2.07
C GLU A 17 -12.37 -6.97 -0.59
N ILE A 18 -11.23 -6.40 -0.20
CA ILE A 18 -10.73 -6.42 1.17
C ILE A 18 -11.30 -5.23 1.92
N MET A 19 -12.24 -5.49 2.82
CA MET A 19 -12.92 -4.44 3.56
C MET A 19 -12.17 -3.98 4.81
N THR A 20 -11.25 -4.80 5.33
CA THR A 20 -10.58 -4.53 6.61
C THR A 20 -9.08 -4.79 6.58
N PHE A 21 -8.33 -4.00 7.36
CA PHE A 21 -6.89 -4.23 7.56
C PHE A 21 -6.57 -5.59 8.19
N LYS A 22 -7.51 -6.16 8.95
CA LYS A 22 -7.35 -7.51 9.51
C LYS A 22 -7.30 -8.57 8.42
N GLU A 23 -8.15 -8.43 7.41
CA GLU A 23 -8.15 -9.32 6.25
C GLU A 23 -6.90 -9.14 5.40
N LEU A 24 -6.47 -7.89 5.18
CA LEU A 24 -5.19 -7.63 4.51
C LEU A 24 -4.01 -8.26 5.25
N ALA A 25 -3.94 -8.09 6.57
CA ALA A 25 -2.89 -8.68 7.39
C ALA A 25 -2.89 -10.22 7.29
N LYS A 26 -4.08 -10.83 7.34
CA LYS A 26 -4.24 -12.28 7.17
C LYS A 26 -3.83 -12.75 5.78
N ALA A 27 -4.14 -11.99 4.73
CA ALA A 27 -3.81 -12.33 3.36
C ALA A 27 -2.30 -12.20 3.05
N LEU A 28 -1.62 -11.32 3.77
CA LEU A 28 -0.17 -11.15 3.75
C LEU A 28 0.58 -12.06 4.74
N ASP A 29 -0.14 -12.91 5.47
CA ASP A 29 0.41 -13.76 6.53
C ASP A 29 1.21 -12.98 7.61
N ILE A 30 0.79 -11.76 7.92
CA ILE A 30 1.39 -10.90 8.95
C ILE A 30 0.41 -10.59 10.08
N SER A 31 0.92 -10.13 11.22
CA SER A 31 0.06 -9.66 12.30
C SER A 31 -0.53 -8.28 12.02
N THR A 32 -1.72 -8.00 12.57
CA THR A 32 -2.36 -6.68 12.48
C THR A 32 -1.48 -5.57 13.05
N THR A 33 -0.66 -5.87 14.07
CA THR A 33 0.32 -4.95 14.63
C THR A 33 1.44 -4.66 13.63
N GLN A 34 1.95 -5.68 12.92
CA GLN A 34 2.94 -5.48 11.86
C GLN A 34 2.38 -4.60 10.73
N LEU A 35 1.15 -4.86 10.28
CA LEU A 35 0.49 -4.01 9.29
C LEU A 35 0.29 -2.57 9.79
N SER A 36 -0.11 -2.41 11.05
CA SER A 36 -0.29 -1.07 11.65
C SER A 36 1.02 -0.30 11.70
N ASN A 37 2.13 -0.99 11.97
CA ASN A 37 3.47 -0.42 11.88
C ASN A 37 3.80 -0.05 10.43
N ILE A 38 3.63 -0.94 9.45
CA ILE A 38 3.89 -0.67 8.03
C ILE A 38 3.15 0.57 7.52
N LEU A 39 1.90 0.75 7.96
CA LEU A 39 1.06 1.90 7.59
C LEU A 39 1.30 3.16 8.43
N SER A 40 2.18 3.10 9.42
CA SER A 40 2.51 4.21 10.32
C SER A 40 3.58 5.11 9.73
N ASP A 41 3.43 6.43 9.90
CA ASP A 41 4.40 7.43 9.46
C ASP A 41 5.81 7.27 10.05
N LYS A 42 5.93 6.52 11.15
CA LYS A 42 7.18 6.31 11.88
C LYS A 42 7.93 5.04 11.45
N PHE A 43 7.30 4.19 10.63
CA PHE A 43 7.90 2.93 10.23
C PHE A 43 8.70 3.12 8.94
N GLU A 44 9.97 2.77 9.00
CA GLU A 44 10.79 2.70 7.81
C GLU A 44 10.29 1.51 6.97
N PRO A 45 9.81 1.73 5.74
CA PRO A 45 9.28 0.67 4.91
C PRO A 45 10.39 -0.34 4.61
N VAL A 46 10.39 -1.46 5.35
CA VAL A 46 11.29 -2.58 5.08
C VAL A 46 10.96 -3.10 3.69
N LYS A 47 11.99 -3.23 2.84
CA LYS A 47 11.85 -3.62 1.43
C LYS A 47 10.97 -4.87 1.25
N SER A 48 11.12 -5.88 2.10
CA SER A 48 10.26 -7.07 2.09
C SER A 48 8.79 -6.77 2.32
N ASN A 49 8.44 -5.98 3.35
CA ASN A 49 7.04 -5.71 3.68
C ASN A 49 6.32 -4.94 2.55
N ILE A 50 7.01 -4.00 1.92
CA ILE A 50 6.46 -3.30 0.75
C ILE A 50 6.36 -4.23 -0.46
N MET A 51 7.36 -5.08 -0.69
CA MET A 51 7.32 -6.06 -1.79
C MET A 51 6.15 -7.03 -1.64
N GLU A 52 5.94 -7.59 -0.46
CA GLU A 52 4.81 -8.50 -0.19
C GLU A 52 3.47 -7.77 -0.40
N LEU A 53 3.33 -6.56 0.14
CA LEU A 53 2.13 -5.73 -0.02
C LEU A 53 1.87 -5.39 -1.48
N ALA A 54 2.92 -5.02 -2.23
CA ALA A 54 2.84 -4.68 -3.64
C ALA A 54 2.49 -5.90 -4.49
N ASN A 55 3.14 -7.03 -4.23
CA ASN A 55 2.89 -8.29 -4.91
C ASN A 55 1.45 -8.75 -4.68
N PHE A 56 0.98 -8.71 -3.44
CA PHE A 56 -0.38 -9.08 -3.08
C PHE A 56 -1.43 -8.16 -3.74
N LEU A 57 -1.18 -6.85 -3.76
CA LEU A 57 -2.05 -5.86 -4.38
C LEU A 57 -1.84 -5.75 -5.91
N GLU A 58 -0.95 -6.56 -6.50
CA GLU A 58 -0.59 -6.58 -7.92
C GLU A 58 -0.17 -5.20 -8.47
N VAL A 59 0.60 -4.46 -7.67
CA VAL A 59 1.15 -3.15 -8.04
C VAL A 59 2.67 -3.13 -7.85
N SER A 60 3.30 -2.05 -8.31
CA SER A 60 4.72 -1.85 -8.04
C SER A 60 4.98 -1.35 -6.61
N PRO A 61 6.04 -1.83 -5.92
CA PRO A 61 6.45 -1.32 -4.61
C PRO A 61 6.59 0.20 -4.54
N LEU A 62 7.02 0.80 -5.65
CA LEU A 62 7.21 2.24 -5.79
C LEU A 62 5.88 3.01 -5.76
N GLU A 63 4.79 2.43 -6.26
CA GLU A 63 3.44 3.04 -6.25
C GLU A 63 2.86 3.12 -4.84
N LEU A 64 3.28 2.21 -3.96
CA LEU A 64 2.87 2.19 -2.56
C LEU A 64 3.68 3.17 -1.71
N ILE A 65 4.83 3.65 -2.19
CA ILE A 65 5.65 4.62 -1.50
C ILE A 65 5.18 6.02 -1.89
N GLN A 66 4.72 6.78 -0.91
CA GLN A 66 4.40 8.18 -1.06
C GLN A 66 5.69 8.95 -1.32
N ASN A 67 5.92 9.25 -2.60
CA ASN A 67 6.82 10.32 -2.99
C ASN A 67 6.02 11.62 -2.88
N ASP A 68 6.56 12.64 -2.21
CA ASP A 68 5.94 13.97 -2.07
C ASP A 68 5.63 14.67 -3.42
N SER A 69 5.89 14.01 -4.55
CA SER A 69 5.83 14.56 -5.90
C SER A 69 4.58 14.20 -6.71
N GLU A 70 3.72 13.28 -6.27
CA GLU A 70 2.56 12.85 -7.08
C GLU A 70 1.23 13.46 -6.62
N HIS A 71 1.14 14.77 -6.78
CA HIS A 71 -0.13 15.43 -7.07
C HIS A 71 -0.25 15.56 -8.59
N LYS A 72 -1.17 14.79 -9.18
CA LYS A 72 -1.58 14.73 -10.62
C LYS A 72 -0.87 13.70 -11.50
N SER A 73 -1.56 12.59 -11.75
CA SER A 73 -1.82 12.12 -13.13
C SER A 73 -3.05 11.20 -13.16
N LYS A 74 -4.23 11.81 -12.96
CA LYS A 74 -5.45 11.36 -13.63
C LYS A 74 -5.69 12.33 -14.78
N ILE A 75 -5.20 12.03 -15.99
CA ILE A 75 -5.82 12.37 -17.29
C ILE A 75 -4.86 12.05 -18.47
N GLN A 76 -5.13 10.96 -19.19
CA GLN A 76 -5.08 10.90 -20.66
C GLN A 76 -5.79 9.59 -21.10
N THR A 77 -7.12 9.60 -21.27
CA THR A 77 -7.87 9.76 -22.54
C THR A 77 -7.79 8.52 -23.44
N GLU A 78 -8.82 7.68 -23.38
CA GLU A 78 -9.32 6.96 -24.56
C GLU A 78 -10.12 7.95 -25.42
N GLN A 79 -9.97 7.82 -26.75
CA GLN A 79 -10.59 8.51 -27.90
C GLN A 79 -9.74 9.60 -28.58
#